data_AF-A0A524GDV9-F1
#
_entry.id   AF-A0A524GDV9-F1
#
_cell.length_a   1.000
_cell.length_b   1.000
_cell.length_c   1.000
_cell.angle_alpha   90.00
_cell.angle_beta   90.00
_cell.angle_gamma   90.00
#
_symmetry.space_group_name_H-M   'P 1'
#
loop_
_entity.id
_entity.type
_entity.pdbx_description
1 polymer ?
#
loop_
_entity_poly.entity_id
_entity_poly.type
_entity_poly.pdbx_seq_one_letter_code
_entity_poly.pdbx_strand_id
1 'polypeptide(L)'
;MAEIRIGCTGFYYDHWKGSFYPEDVPKNHWLEYYSRHFSTVEINVTFYRLPEREAFAKWCLSTPDDFIFSLKGSRFITHVKKLKDCEEPLDAFYSRASVLK
;
A
#
# COMPACT_ATOMS: atom_id res chain seq x y z
N MET A 1 -21.03 -12.61 -11.07
CA MET A 1 -20.06 -13.37 -10.24
C MET A 1 -19.25 -12.37 -9.44
N ALA A 2 -18.74 -12.75 -8.26
CA ALA A 2 -17.87 -11.87 -7.48
C ALA A 2 -16.47 -11.79 -8.12
N GLU A 3 -15.86 -10.61 -8.07
CA GLU A 3 -14.49 -10.38 -8.51
C GLU A 3 -13.51 -10.83 -7.40
N ILE A 4 -12.50 -11.63 -7.76
CA ILE A 4 -11.49 -12.15 -6.82
C ILE A 4 -10.14 -11.51 -7.14
N ARG A 5 -9.48 -10.94 -6.13
CA ARG A 5 -8.15 -10.33 -6.23
C ARG A 5 -7.18 -11.03 -5.29
N ILE A 6 -5.99 -11.33 -5.79
CA ILE A 6 -4.95 -12.05 -5.05
C ILE A 6 -3.72 -11.15 -4.98
N GLY A 7 -3.15 -11.07 -3.79
CA GLY A 7 -1.99 -10.25 -3.48
C GLY A 7 -1.35 -10.67 -2.18
N CYS A 8 -0.35 -9.90 -1.78
CA CYS A 8 0.48 -10.14 -0.61
C CYS A 8 0.31 -8.99 0.39
N THR A 9 0.65 -9.29 1.64
CA THR A 9 0.92 -8.26 2.63
C THR A 9 2.30 -7.68 2.36
N GLY A 10 2.34 -6.52 1.67
CA GLY A 10 3.57 -5.83 1.26
C GLY A 10 4.19 -6.32 -0.04
N PHE A 11 5.11 -5.51 -0.57
CA PHE A 11 5.84 -5.74 -1.82
C PHE A 11 7.34 -5.38 -1.70
N TYR A 12 7.82 -5.01 -0.51
CA TYR A 12 9.19 -4.49 -0.34
C TYR A 12 9.98 -5.38 0.61
N TYR A 13 10.55 -6.45 0.05
CA TYR A 13 11.24 -7.50 0.80
C TYR A 13 12.56 -7.87 0.13
N ASP A 14 13.68 -7.67 0.81
CA ASP A 14 15.01 -7.90 0.24
C ASP A 14 15.27 -9.35 -0.14
N HIS A 15 14.69 -10.29 0.61
CA HIS A 15 14.78 -11.72 0.32
C HIS A 15 13.95 -12.16 -0.90
N TRP A 16 13.14 -11.28 -1.49
CA TRP A 16 12.43 -11.54 -2.76
C TRP A 16 13.31 -11.26 -3.97
N LYS A 17 14.45 -10.58 -3.81
CA LYS A 17 15.42 -10.39 -4.90
C LYS A 17 16.07 -11.72 -5.27
N GLY A 18 16.17 -11.99 -6.56
CA GLY A 18 16.65 -13.25 -7.13
C GLY A 18 15.60 -14.39 -7.15
N SER A 19 14.57 -14.34 -6.31
CA SER A 19 13.51 -15.37 -6.24
C SER A 19 12.20 -14.94 -6.91
N PHE A 20 11.78 -13.68 -6.70
CA PHE A 20 10.61 -13.08 -7.32
C PHE A 20 10.98 -11.83 -8.14
N TYR A 21 11.77 -10.92 -7.57
CA TYR A 21 12.33 -9.78 -8.29
C TYR A 21 13.61 -10.20 -9.02
N PRO A 22 13.75 -9.93 -10.33
CA PRO A 22 15.02 -10.13 -11.03
C PRO A 22 16.15 -9.31 -10.39
N GLU A 23 17.38 -9.81 -10.51
CA GLU A 23 18.57 -9.22 -9.85
C GLU A 23 18.89 -7.80 -10.30
N ASP A 24 18.52 -7.46 -11.53
CA ASP A 24 18.75 -6.18 -12.17
C ASP A 24 17.62 -5.16 -11.95
N VAL A 25 16.48 -5.58 -11.39
CA VAL A 25 15.37 -4.66 -11.09
C VAL A 25 15.68 -3.87 -9.82
N PRO A 26 15.88 -2.55 -9.92
CA PRO A 26 16.14 -1.71 -8.75
C PRO A 26 14.89 -1.59 -7.87
N LYS A 27 15.10 -1.40 -6.55
CA LYS A 27 14.03 -1.42 -5.55
C LYS A 27 12.90 -0.42 -5.79
N ASN A 28 13.20 0.72 -6.41
CA ASN A 28 12.19 1.73 -6.75
C ASN A 28 11.20 1.27 -7.84
N HIS A 29 11.52 0.21 -8.59
CA HIS A 29 10.65 -0.42 -9.59
C HIS A 29 9.98 -1.71 -9.10
N TRP A 30 10.15 -2.09 -7.83
CA TRP A 30 9.58 -3.34 -7.30
C TRP A 30 8.05 -3.35 -7.26
N LEU A 31 7.41 -2.21 -6.96
CA LEU A 31 5.95 -2.12 -7.02
C LEU A 31 5.43 -2.30 -8.45
N GLU A 32 6.09 -1.66 -9.41
CA GLU A 32 5.77 -1.79 -10.83
C GLU A 32 5.89 -3.25 -11.27
N TYR A 33 7.01 -3.91 -10.93
CA TYR A 33 7.19 -5.33 -11.21
C TYR A 33 6.12 -6.19 -10.53
N TYR A 34 5.87 -5.96 -9.24
CA TYR A 34 4.88 -6.69 -8.45
C TYR A 34 3.47 -6.61 -9.07
N SER A 35 3.08 -5.42 -9.52
CA SER A 35 1.76 -5.15 -10.12
C SER A 35 1.52 -5.84 -11.46
N ARG A 36 2.56 -6.39 -12.10
CA ARG A 36 2.43 -7.23 -13.31
C ARG A 36 2.03 -8.67 -12.99
N HIS A 37 2.19 -9.11 -11.73
CA HIS A 37 1.92 -10.49 -11.29
C HIS A 37 0.72 -10.62 -10.36
N PHE A 38 0.41 -9.56 -9.60
CA PHE A 38 -0.71 -9.52 -8.66
C PHE A 38 -1.64 -8.34 -8.95
N SER A 39 -2.91 -8.47 -8.59
CA SER A 39 -3.94 -7.44 -8.83
C SER A 39 -4.24 -6.57 -7.60
N THR A 40 -3.59 -6.85 -6.47
CA THR A 40 -3.74 -6.05 -5.25
C THR A 40 -2.53 -6.20 -4.32
N VAL A 41 -2.37 -5.26 -3.39
CA VAL A 41 -1.40 -5.36 -2.29
C VAL A 41 -1.96 -4.76 -1.01
N GLU A 42 -1.68 -5.38 0.14
CA GLU A 42 -1.93 -4.77 1.44
C GLU A 42 -0.70 -3.96 1.88
N ILE A 43 -0.89 -2.67 2.12
CA ILE A 43 0.11 -1.73 2.61
C ILE A 43 0.10 -1.70 4.14
N ASN A 44 1.20 -2.14 4.74
CA ASN A 44 1.37 -2.15 6.19
C ASN A 44 2.00 -0.88 6.75
N VAL A 45 2.75 -0.10 5.95
CA VAL A 45 3.49 1.04 6.49
C VAL A 45 2.56 2.09 7.11
N THR A 46 1.34 2.22 6.58
CA THR A 46 0.26 3.09 7.07
C THR A 46 -0.19 2.78 8.49
N PHE A 47 0.00 1.53 8.95
CA PHE A 47 -0.23 1.15 10.34
C PHE A 47 0.74 1.86 11.29
N TYR A 48 2.01 1.96 10.91
CA TYR A 48 3.06 2.49 11.79
C TYR A 48 3.26 4.00 11.64
N ARG A 49 3.10 4.52 10.42
CA ARG A 49 3.22 5.95 10.10
C ARG A 49 2.34 6.28 8.92
N LEU A 50 1.85 7.51 8.86
CA LEU A 50 1.12 8.00 7.70
C LEU A 50 2.13 8.55 6.66
N PRO A 51 2.29 7.94 5.47
CA PRO A 51 3.12 8.49 4.42
C PRO A 51 2.64 9.86 3.95
N GLU A 52 3.51 10.60 3.25
CA GLU A 52 3.13 11.82 2.56
C GLU A 52 2.32 11.52 1.30
N ARG A 53 1.52 12.49 0.84
CA ARG A 53 0.61 12.33 -0.29
C ARG A 53 1.35 11.93 -1.58
N GLU A 54 2.56 12.42 -1.76
CA GLU A 54 3.43 12.13 -2.91
C GLU A 54 3.83 10.65 -2.97
N ALA A 55 3.95 9.98 -1.83
CA ALA A 55 4.24 8.54 -1.79
C ALA A 55 3.05 7.73 -2.32
N PHE A 56 1.83 8.08 -1.92
CA PHE A 56 0.61 7.47 -2.45
C PHE A 56 0.45 7.74 -3.95
N ALA A 57 0.68 8.98 -4.38
CA ALA A 57 0.64 9.35 -5.80
C ALA A 57 1.65 8.53 -6.62
N LYS A 58 2.88 8.37 -6.12
CA LYS A 58 3.90 7.55 -6.77
C LYS A 58 3.47 6.09 -6.88
N TRP A 59 2.86 5.52 -5.84
CA TRP A 59 2.34 4.15 -5.91
C TRP A 59 1.25 4.01 -6.97
N CYS A 60 0.27 4.93 -6.99
CA CYS A 60 -0.78 4.93 -8.00
C CYS A 60 -0.24 5.03 -9.43
N LEU A 61 0.79 5.85 -9.66
CA LEU A 61 1.43 6.01 -10.98
C LEU A 61 2.30 4.81 -11.38
N SER A 62 2.70 3.97 -10.41
CA SER A 62 3.57 2.81 -10.65
C SER A 62 2.80 1.51 -10.85
N THR A 63 1.46 1.55 -10.87
CA THR A 63 0.60 0.36 -11.00
C THR A 63 -0.46 0.55 -12.10
N PRO A 64 -0.98 -0.54 -12.69
CA PRO A 64 -2.11 -0.48 -13.63
C PRO A 64 -3.35 0.22 -13.04
N ASP A 65 -4.21 0.73 -13.92
CA ASP A 65 -5.43 1.46 -13.53
C ASP A 65 -6.44 0.62 -12.73
N ASP A 66 -6.42 -0.70 -12.92
CA ASP A 66 -7.28 -1.66 -12.24
C ASP A 66 -6.62 -2.28 -11.00
N PHE A 67 -5.40 -1.87 -10.62
CA PHE A 67 -4.71 -2.36 -9.43
C PHE A 67 -5.26 -1.72 -8.16
N ILE A 68 -5.60 -2.55 -7.16
CA ILE A 68 -6.26 -2.09 -5.93
C ILE A 68 -5.32 -2.17 -4.74
N PHE A 69 -5.32 -1.12 -3.92
CA PHE A 69 -4.56 -1.09 -2.67
C PHE A 69 -5.48 -1.31 -1.47
N SER A 70 -5.06 -2.18 -0.55
CA SER A 70 -5.63 -2.26 0.79
C SER A 70 -4.69 -1.58 1.77
N LEU A 71 -5.16 -0.61 2.56
CA LEU A 71 -4.33 0.10 3.52
C LEU A 71 -4.65 -0.37 4.93
N LYS A 72 -3.64 -0.79 5.71
CA LYS A 72 -3.84 -0.98 7.15
C LYS A 72 -4.12 0.37 7.80
N GLY A 73 -5.23 0.44 8.55
CA GLY A 73 -5.56 1.61 9.36
C GLY A 73 -4.47 1.93 10.38
N SER A 74 -4.30 3.22 10.71
CA SER A 74 -3.26 3.67 11.62
C SER A 74 -3.34 2.98 13.00
N ARG A 75 -2.20 2.58 13.55
CA ARG A 75 -2.06 2.06 14.92
C ARG A 75 -2.54 3.08 15.95
N PHE A 76 -2.35 4.37 15.68
CA PHE A 76 -2.84 5.43 16.55
C PHE A 76 -4.37 5.39 16.67
N ILE A 77 -5.07 5.19 15.54
CA ILE A 77 -6.53 5.10 15.50
C ILE A 77 -7.01 3.79 16.16
N THR A 78 -6.47 2.66 15.71
CA THR A 78 -6.99 1.33 16.07
C THR A 78 -6.54 0.83 17.45
N HIS A 79 -5.30 1.11 17.87
CA HIS A 79 -4.73 0.56 19.10
C HIS A 79 -4.58 1.59 20.22
N VAL A 80 -4.23 2.84 19.90
CA VAL A 80 -4.04 3.89 20.92
C VAL A 80 -5.37 4.52 21.30
N LYS A 81 -6.08 5.12 20.33
CA LYS A 81 -7.41 5.70 20.56
C LYS A 81 -8.52 4.65 20.67
N LYS A 82 -8.26 3.41 20.21
CA LYS A 82 -9.24 2.30 20.20
C LYS A 82 -10.57 2.73 19.57
N LEU A 83 -10.48 3.45 18.45
CA LEU A 83 -11.62 3.97 17.68
C LEU A 83 -12.45 5.06 18.39
N LYS A 84 -11.95 5.68 19.46
CA LYS A 84 -12.63 6.80 20.14
C LYS A 84 -12.11 8.15 19.64
N ASP A 85 -13.03 9.10 19.42
CA ASP A 85 -12.77 10.50 19.05
C ASP A 85 -11.72 10.63 17.93
N CYS A 86 -11.88 9.87 16.85
CA CYS A 86 -10.84 9.65 15.84
C CYS A 86 -11.08 10.37 14.50
N GLU A 87 -11.97 11.35 14.48
CA GLU A 87 -12.33 12.15 13.30
C GLU A 87 -11.10 12.83 12.70
N GLU A 88 -10.37 13.63 13.47
CA GLU A 88 -9.16 14.33 12.98
C GLU A 88 -8.07 13.38 12.44
N PRO A 89 -7.65 12.30 13.13
CA PRO A 89 -6.67 11.39 12.56
C PRO A 89 -7.21 10.56 11.38
N LEU A 90 -8.53 10.32 11.29
CA LEU A 90 -9.14 9.72 10.10
C LEU A 90 -9.10 10.69 8.92
N ASP A 91 -9.43 11.97 9.11
CA ASP A 91 -9.37 12.99 8.07
C ASP A 91 -7.94 13.17 7.56
N ALA A 92 -6.96 13.20 8.47
CA ALA A 92 -5.54 13.21 8.09
C ALA A 92 -5.16 11.97 7.26
N PHE A 93 -5.65 10.79 7.62
CA PHE A 93 -5.40 9.57 6.87
C PHE A 93 -6.01 9.62 5.46
N TYR A 94 -7.31 9.95 5.37
CA TYR A 94 -8.02 9.99 4.09
C TYR A 94 -7.50 11.09 3.17
N SER A 95 -7.18 12.28 3.69
CA SER A 95 -6.67 13.40 2.87
C SER A 95 -5.38 13.07 2.11
N ARG A 96 -4.57 12.12 2.60
CA ARG A 96 -3.35 11.64 1.92
C ARG A 96 -3.59 10.37 1.10
N ALA A 97 -4.37 9.44 1.64
CA ALA A 97 -4.62 8.14 1.03
C ALA A 97 -5.60 8.20 -0.17
N SER A 98 -6.47 9.20 -0.24
CA SER A 98 -7.52 9.32 -1.27
C SER A 98 -6.99 9.55 -2.69
N VAL A 99 -5.67 9.63 -2.86
CA VAL A 99 -5.01 9.64 -4.18
C VAL A 99 -4.97 8.23 -4.78
N LEU A 100 -5.02 7.19 -3.94
CA LEU A 100 -5.17 5.82 -4.40
C LEU A 100 -6.62 5.58 -4.84
N LYS A 101 -6.77 4.84 -5.94
CA LYS A 101 -8.07 4.35 -6.42
C LYS A 101 -8.52 3.14 -5.62
#